data_AF-A0A7X2D8G9-F1
#
_entry.id   AF-A0A7X2D8G9-F1
#
_cell.length_a   1.000
_cell.length_b   1.000
_cell.length_c   1.000
_cell.angle_alpha   90.00
_cell.angle_beta   90.00
_cell.angle_gamma   90.00
#
_symmetry.space_group_name_H-M   'P 1'
#
loop_
_entity.id
_entity.type
_entity.pdbx_description
1 polymer ?
#
loop_
_entity_poly.entity_id
_entity_poly.type
_entity_poly.pdbx_seq_one_letter_code
_entity_poly.pdbx_strand_id
1 'polypeptide(L)'
;MRRRDTMKNTKKILFTFFVLAFSLLLISNDVSSQQTAGELFEKALYMEEAKGDVQTAIDLYQKIIKQFPENREVSARAQLHIGLCYEKLGLKKAQNAFQKVIDNFPERQEEVAIAKERIAALSKALEKVPHKPTFRKIRIPANPGGGVLSPDGKNLVFTSEGCIWSVPIHGKVDPDIAGAPVRLTEATETMRAWDLGGMLALSADGKWIAFNARENEKVEIYIIPSSGGKP
;
A
#
# COMPACT_ATOMS: atom_id res chain seq x y z
N MET A 1 -63.11 70.55 34.07
CA MET A 1 -61.65 70.30 34.18
C MET A 1 -61.31 68.80 34.31
N ARG A 2 -61.90 67.89 33.49
CA ARG A 2 -61.85 66.43 33.72
C ARG A 2 -61.36 65.56 32.54
N ARG A 3 -60.97 66.16 31.41
CA ARG A 3 -60.62 65.45 30.15
C ARG A 3 -59.12 65.26 29.89
N ARG A 4 -58.22 65.94 30.63
CA ARG A 4 -56.76 65.83 30.39
C ARG A 4 -56.11 64.61 31.05
N ASP A 5 -56.66 64.12 32.15
CA ASP A 5 -56.05 63.02 32.91
C ASP A 5 -56.37 61.64 32.33
N THR A 6 -57.54 61.47 31.70
CA THR A 6 -57.93 60.22 31.04
C THR A 6 -57.06 59.89 29.82
N MET A 7 -56.58 60.91 29.09
CA MET A 7 -55.68 60.76 27.94
C MET A 7 -54.23 60.38 28.32
N LYS A 8 -53.76 60.74 29.52
CA LYS A 8 -52.41 60.38 29.99
C LYS A 8 -52.35 58.91 30.43
N ASN A 9 -53.41 58.40 31.06
CA ASN A 9 -53.47 57.00 31.47
C ASN A 9 -53.69 56.04 30.30
N THR A 10 -54.45 56.43 29.27
CA THR A 10 -54.58 55.61 28.04
C THR A 10 -53.27 55.50 27.28
N LYS A 11 -52.47 56.58 27.19
CA LYS A 11 -51.12 56.50 26.60
C LYS A 11 -50.15 55.65 27.41
N LYS A 12 -50.23 55.69 28.75
CA LYS A 12 -49.45 54.80 29.62
C LYS A 12 -49.87 53.34 29.46
N ILE A 13 -51.16 53.03 29.48
CA ILE A 13 -51.67 51.66 29.31
C ILE A 13 -51.33 51.10 27.92
N LEU A 14 -51.44 51.92 26.86
CA LEU A 14 -51.06 51.52 25.50
C LEU A 14 -49.54 51.29 25.38
N PHE A 15 -48.72 52.08 26.07
CA PHE A 15 -47.27 51.89 26.13
C PHE A 15 -46.88 50.65 26.93
N THR A 16 -47.56 50.34 28.05
CA THR A 16 -47.31 49.12 28.83
C THR A 16 -47.74 47.86 28.06
N PHE A 17 -48.84 47.91 27.30
CA PHE A 17 -49.24 46.82 26.40
C PHE A 17 -48.26 46.63 25.22
N PHE A 18 -47.71 47.73 24.70
CA PHE A 18 -46.69 47.67 23.65
C PHE A 18 -45.38 47.07 24.15
N VAL A 19 -44.96 47.39 25.39
CA VAL A 19 -43.78 46.78 26.04
C VAL A 19 -44.02 45.31 26.39
N LEU A 20 -45.23 44.92 26.83
CA LEU A 20 -45.57 43.52 27.08
C LEU A 20 -45.62 42.68 25.78
N ALA A 21 -46.21 43.21 24.71
CA ALA A 21 -46.25 42.56 23.40
C ALA A 21 -44.86 42.46 22.75
N PHE A 22 -43.97 43.42 23.00
CA PHE A 22 -42.57 43.37 22.58
C PHE A 22 -41.75 42.38 23.42
N SER A 23 -42.09 42.19 24.70
CA SER A 23 -41.43 41.19 25.56
C SER A 23 -41.88 39.74 25.28
N LEU A 24 -43.08 39.53 24.73
CA LEU A 24 -43.53 38.21 24.26
C LEU A 24 -43.03 37.85 22.84
N LEU A 25 -42.43 38.81 22.11
CA LEU A 25 -41.83 38.57 20.79
C LEU A 25 -40.32 38.25 20.84
N LEU A 26 -39.74 38.14 22.04
CA LEU A 26 -38.34 37.76 22.26
C LEU A 26 -38.18 36.34 22.81
N ILE A 27 -39.18 35.47 22.61
CA ILE A 27 -38.92 34.02 22.53
C ILE A 27 -38.47 33.76 21.09
N SER A 28 -37.34 34.35 20.74
CA SER A 28 -36.57 33.95 19.58
C SER A 28 -36.30 32.47 19.78
N ASN A 29 -36.78 31.66 18.84
CA ASN A 29 -36.34 30.30 18.68
C ASN A 29 -34.83 30.32 18.49
N ASP A 30 -34.06 30.23 19.57
CA ASP A 30 -32.70 29.70 19.53
C ASP A 30 -32.80 28.20 19.22
N VAL A 31 -33.34 27.87 18.04
CA VAL A 31 -32.87 26.71 17.30
C VAL A 31 -31.45 27.09 16.89
N SER A 32 -30.53 26.97 17.85
CA SER A 32 -29.13 26.82 17.54
C SER A 32 -29.08 25.68 16.53
N SER A 33 -28.70 25.98 15.29
CA SER A 33 -28.31 24.97 14.31
C SER A 33 -27.06 24.30 14.84
N GLN A 34 -27.25 23.40 15.80
CA GLN A 34 -26.20 22.63 16.40
C GLN A 34 -25.87 21.54 15.40
N GLN A 35 -24.75 21.75 14.69
CA GLN A 35 -24.28 20.82 13.66
C GLN A 35 -24.32 19.39 14.18
N THR A 36 -24.88 18.48 13.40
CA THR A 36 -24.95 17.08 13.80
C THR A 36 -23.59 16.41 13.63
N ALA A 37 -23.39 15.26 14.30
CA ALA A 37 -22.19 14.45 14.12
C ALA A 37 -22.00 14.05 12.64
N GLY A 38 -23.09 13.74 11.93
CA GLY A 38 -23.09 13.36 10.52
C GLY A 38 -22.65 14.51 9.60
N GLU A 39 -23.19 15.72 9.79
CA GLU A 39 -22.79 16.89 9.02
C GLU A 39 -21.32 17.25 9.22
N LEU A 40 -20.83 17.15 10.46
CA LEU A 40 -19.40 17.35 10.74
C LEU A 40 -18.54 16.26 10.11
N PHE A 41 -19.03 15.02 10.06
CA PHE A 41 -18.33 13.91 9.41
C PHE A 41 -18.23 14.12 7.90
N GLU A 42 -19.32 14.53 7.25
CA GLU A 42 -19.34 14.85 5.82
C GLU A 42 -18.37 16.00 5.49
N LYS A 43 -18.35 17.04 6.34
CA LYS A 43 -17.38 18.14 6.21
C LYS A 43 -15.94 17.64 6.33
N ALA A 44 -15.67 16.76 7.29
CA ALA A 44 -14.33 16.20 7.48
C ALA A 44 -13.91 15.36 6.26
N LEU A 45 -14.83 14.54 5.73
CA LEU A 45 -14.59 13.73 4.53
C LEU A 45 -14.30 14.59 3.30
N TYR A 46 -15.02 15.70 3.13
CA TYR A 46 -14.73 16.66 2.06
C TYR A 46 -13.30 17.23 2.17
N MET A 47 -12.87 17.58 3.38
CA MET A 47 -11.50 18.07 3.60
C MET A 47 -10.46 16.98 3.32
N GLU A 48 -10.74 15.73 3.72
CA GLU A 48 -9.85 14.59 3.49
C GLU A 48 -9.71 14.25 1.99
N GLU A 49 -10.82 14.04 1.30
CA GLU A 49 -10.82 13.44 -0.04
C GLU A 49 -10.82 14.48 -1.16
N ALA A 50 -11.64 15.54 -1.03
CA ALA A 50 -11.79 16.52 -2.11
C ALA A 50 -10.72 17.62 -2.06
N LYS A 51 -10.30 18.04 -0.85
CA LYS A 51 -9.26 19.06 -0.68
C LYS A 51 -7.87 18.47 -0.46
N GLY A 52 -7.78 17.22 0.01
CA GLY A 52 -6.51 16.65 0.46
C GLY A 52 -5.93 17.36 1.68
N ASP A 53 -6.72 18.18 2.38
CA ASP A 53 -6.32 18.84 3.62
C ASP A 53 -6.56 17.87 4.79
N VAL A 54 -5.64 16.91 4.86
CA VAL A 54 -5.68 15.80 5.81
C VAL A 54 -5.58 16.31 7.26
N GLN A 55 -4.88 17.43 7.51
CA GLN A 55 -4.74 17.96 8.86
C GLN A 55 -6.05 18.57 9.37
N THR A 56 -6.72 19.38 8.55
CA THR A 56 -8.02 19.94 8.91
C THR A 56 -9.08 18.84 9.05
N ALA A 57 -9.03 17.79 8.22
CA ALA A 57 -9.90 16.63 8.36
C ALA A 57 -9.73 15.92 9.72
N ILE A 58 -8.48 15.67 10.14
CA ILE A 58 -8.19 15.08 11.46
C ILE A 58 -8.79 15.93 12.58
N ASP A 59 -8.64 17.25 12.53
CA ASP A 59 -9.16 18.14 13.58
C ASP A 59 -10.69 18.09 13.66
N LEU A 60 -11.37 18.01 12.51
CA LEU A 60 -12.82 17.84 12.44
C LEU A 60 -13.26 16.48 12.98
N TYR A 61 -12.58 15.39 12.63
CA TYR A 61 -12.87 14.06 13.17
C TYR A 61 -12.67 13.98 14.68
N GLN A 62 -11.60 14.60 15.21
CA GLN A 62 -11.38 14.68 16.66
C GLN A 62 -12.48 15.48 17.36
N LYS A 63 -12.96 16.55 16.73
CA LYS A 63 -14.08 17.34 17.24
C LYS A 63 -15.36 16.51 17.34
N ILE A 64 -15.64 15.64 16.36
CA ILE A 64 -16.78 14.73 16.38
C ILE A 64 -16.73 13.81 17.61
N ILE A 65 -15.59 13.14 17.82
CA ILE A 65 -15.40 12.20 18.94
C ILE A 65 -15.56 12.92 20.29
N LYS A 66 -15.11 14.18 20.38
CA LYS A 66 -15.19 14.98 21.62
C LYS A 66 -16.60 15.53 21.89
N GLN A 67 -17.32 15.94 20.85
CA GLN A 67 -18.62 16.62 21.00
C GLN A 67 -19.81 15.66 20.98
N PHE A 68 -19.66 14.49 20.36
CA PHE A 68 -20.72 13.50 20.20
C PHE A 68 -20.31 12.11 20.70
N PRO A 69 -19.82 11.97 21.95
CA PRO A 69 -19.36 10.68 22.47
C PRO A 69 -20.47 9.61 22.49
N GLU A 70 -21.73 10.04 22.64
CA GLU A 70 -22.92 9.17 22.59
C GLU A 70 -23.19 8.61 21.19
N ASN A 71 -22.74 9.31 20.13
CA ASN A 71 -22.85 8.81 18.77
C ASN A 71 -21.64 7.90 18.46
N ARG A 72 -21.71 6.68 18.99
CA ARG A 72 -20.66 5.67 18.88
C ARG A 72 -20.37 5.28 17.43
N GLU A 73 -21.39 5.22 16.59
CA GLU A 73 -21.26 4.88 15.17
C GLU A 73 -20.42 5.92 14.42
N VAL A 74 -20.79 7.20 14.49
CA VAL A 74 -20.05 8.25 13.78
C VAL A 74 -18.69 8.48 14.43
N SER A 75 -18.57 8.33 15.75
CA SER A 75 -17.29 8.45 16.46
C SER A 75 -16.29 7.35 16.07
N ALA A 76 -16.74 6.10 15.91
CA ALA A 76 -15.88 5.00 15.47
C ALA A 76 -15.39 5.21 14.03
N ARG A 77 -16.30 5.60 13.12
CA ARG A 77 -15.94 5.98 11.75
C ARG A 77 -14.95 7.14 11.74
N ALA A 78 -15.19 8.19 12.54
CA ALA A 78 -14.27 9.32 12.64
C ALA A 78 -12.88 8.89 13.15
N GLN A 79 -12.82 8.01 14.15
CA GLN A 79 -11.55 7.49 14.66
C GLN A 79 -10.80 6.65 13.62
N LEU A 80 -11.52 5.88 12.81
CA LEU A 80 -10.94 5.13 11.69
C LEU A 80 -10.35 6.07 10.63
N HIS A 81 -11.08 7.10 10.25
CA HIS A 81 -10.60 8.10 9.28
C HIS A 81 -9.41 8.90 9.80
N ILE A 82 -9.30 9.18 11.11
CA ILE A 82 -8.07 9.73 11.69
C ILE A 82 -6.87 8.81 11.43
N GLY A 83 -7.06 7.49 11.53
CA GLY A 83 -6.05 6.49 11.18
C GLY A 83 -5.63 6.57 9.71
N LEU A 84 -6.60 6.59 8.79
CA LEU A 84 -6.37 6.71 7.34
C LEU A 84 -5.67 8.03 6.98
N CYS A 85 -6.05 9.12 7.62
CA CYS A 85 -5.41 10.42 7.48
C CYS A 85 -3.95 10.38 7.96
N TYR A 86 -3.68 9.81 9.13
CA TYR A 86 -2.30 9.67 9.59
C TYR A 86 -1.48 8.71 8.73
N GLU A 87 -2.07 7.70 8.12
CA GLU A 87 -1.37 6.83 7.18
C GLU A 87 -0.80 7.62 6.00
N LYS A 88 -1.56 8.59 5.48
CA LYS A 88 -1.11 9.55 4.46
C LYS A 88 0.03 10.46 4.95
N LEU A 89 0.10 10.76 6.25
CA LEU A 89 1.08 11.69 6.84
C LEU A 89 2.32 10.98 7.45
N GLY A 90 2.22 9.71 7.82
CA GLY A 90 3.29 8.95 8.45
C GLY A 90 2.84 7.71 9.24
N LEU A 91 3.58 6.61 9.03
CA LEU A 91 3.22 5.25 9.47
C LEU A 91 3.07 5.09 11.00
N LYS A 92 3.91 5.73 11.82
CA LYS A 92 3.86 5.57 13.29
C LYS A 92 2.60 6.17 13.92
N LYS A 93 2.16 7.34 13.45
CA LYS A 93 0.95 7.99 13.98
C LYS A 93 -0.30 7.22 13.54
N ALA A 94 -0.28 6.67 12.34
CA ALA A 94 -1.36 5.86 11.79
C ALA A 94 -1.64 4.63 12.66
N GLN A 95 -0.59 3.87 13.00
CA GLN A 95 -0.71 2.68 13.84
C GLN A 95 -1.39 3.00 15.19
N ASN A 96 -0.96 4.06 15.88
CA ASN A 96 -1.56 4.47 17.14
C ASN A 96 -3.03 4.89 16.98
N ALA A 97 -3.38 5.55 15.87
CA ALA A 97 -4.75 5.98 15.61
C ALA A 97 -5.69 4.82 15.27
N PHE A 98 -5.23 3.83 14.51
CA PHE A 98 -5.97 2.58 14.30
C PHE A 98 -6.11 1.77 15.58
N GLN A 99 -5.08 1.73 16.42
CA GLN A 99 -5.16 1.04 17.71
C GLN A 99 -6.27 1.64 18.59
N LYS A 100 -6.44 2.96 18.58
CA LYS A 100 -7.56 3.63 19.27
C LYS A 100 -8.94 3.21 18.75
N VAL A 101 -9.08 2.79 17.49
CA VAL A 101 -10.37 2.23 17.00
C VAL A 101 -10.66 0.93 17.75
N ILE A 102 -9.65 0.06 17.86
CA ILE A 102 -9.75 -1.25 18.50
C ILE A 102 -10.02 -1.10 20.00
N ASP A 103 -9.33 -0.18 20.65
CA ASP A 103 -9.41 -0.01 22.11
C ASP A 103 -10.69 0.71 22.53
N ASN A 104 -11.09 1.76 21.80
CA ASN A 104 -12.19 2.63 22.21
C ASN A 104 -13.54 2.23 21.62
N PHE A 105 -13.59 1.42 20.55
CA PHE A 105 -14.81 1.02 19.85
C PHE A 105 -14.84 -0.50 19.55
N PRO A 106 -14.60 -1.39 20.54
CA PRO A 106 -14.54 -2.83 20.31
C PRO A 106 -15.85 -3.43 19.79
N GLU A 107 -16.99 -2.78 20.03
CA GLU A 107 -18.31 -3.20 19.55
C GLU A 107 -18.51 -2.95 18.05
N ARG A 108 -17.70 -2.08 17.44
CA ARG A 108 -17.79 -1.66 16.03
C ARG A 108 -16.92 -2.57 15.16
N GLN A 109 -17.40 -3.79 14.94
CA GLN A 109 -16.62 -4.87 14.35
C GLN A 109 -16.07 -4.56 12.94
N GLU A 110 -16.81 -3.83 12.11
CA GLU A 110 -16.38 -3.46 10.76
C GLU A 110 -15.16 -2.52 10.81
N GLU A 111 -15.25 -1.43 11.58
CA GLU A 111 -14.18 -0.47 11.75
C GLU A 111 -12.95 -1.10 12.44
N VAL A 112 -13.17 -1.99 13.40
CA VAL A 112 -12.11 -2.77 14.08
C VAL A 112 -11.41 -3.72 13.10
N ALA A 113 -12.15 -4.38 12.20
CA ALA A 113 -11.55 -5.27 11.20
C ALA A 113 -10.63 -4.48 10.25
N ILE A 114 -11.10 -3.33 9.75
CA ILE A 114 -10.31 -2.44 8.89
C ILE A 114 -9.05 -1.95 9.63
N ALA A 115 -9.19 -1.52 10.89
CA ALA A 115 -8.06 -1.06 11.70
C ALA A 115 -7.00 -2.16 11.89
N LYS A 116 -7.41 -3.40 12.15
CA LYS A 116 -6.48 -4.55 12.27
C LYS A 116 -5.75 -4.84 10.97
N GLU A 117 -6.47 -4.83 9.84
CA GLU A 117 -5.89 -5.02 8.51
C GLU A 117 -4.83 -3.95 8.22
N ARG A 118 -5.16 -2.68 8.49
CA ARG A 118 -4.23 -1.56 8.30
C ARG A 118 -3.02 -1.65 9.21
N ILE A 119 -3.18 -1.99 10.49
CA ILE A 119 -2.04 -2.20 11.40
C ILE A 119 -1.10 -3.30 10.89
N ALA A 120 -1.63 -4.42 10.38
CA ALA A 120 -0.81 -5.49 9.83
C ALA A 120 -0.02 -5.03 8.59
N ALA A 121 -0.67 -4.28 7.69
CA ALA A 121 -0.02 -3.71 6.52
C ALA A 121 1.09 -2.71 6.92
N LEU A 122 0.81 -1.82 7.88
CA LEU A 122 1.76 -0.86 8.42
C LEU A 122 2.95 -1.55 9.09
N SER A 123 2.72 -2.63 9.84
CA SER A 123 3.78 -3.43 10.46
C SER A 123 4.72 -3.99 9.40
N LYS A 124 4.17 -4.59 8.34
CA LYS A 124 4.96 -5.12 7.22
C LYS A 124 5.75 -4.03 6.48
N ALA A 125 5.18 -2.83 6.34
CA ALA A 125 5.87 -1.70 5.72
C ALA A 125 6.97 -1.10 6.62
N LEU A 126 6.79 -1.17 7.95
CA LEU A 126 7.75 -0.70 8.95
C LEU A 126 8.83 -1.72 9.28
N GLU A 127 8.62 -3.00 8.97
CA GLU A 127 9.68 -4.00 9.01
C GLU A 127 10.84 -3.50 8.16
N LYS A 128 12.01 -3.36 8.81
CA LYS A 128 13.25 -2.98 8.13
C LYS A 128 13.62 -4.13 7.20
N VAL A 129 13.08 -4.14 5.99
CA VAL A 129 13.62 -4.96 4.90
C VAL A 129 15.08 -4.53 4.77
N PRO A 130 16.06 -5.43 4.97
CA PRO A 130 17.45 -5.03 4.86
C PRO A 130 17.71 -4.56 3.42
N HIS A 131 17.78 -3.25 3.22
CA HIS A 131 18.11 -2.62 1.93
C HIS A 131 19.58 -2.82 1.52
N LYS A 132 20.35 -3.59 2.29
CA LYS A 132 21.70 -3.95 1.91
C LYS A 132 21.61 -5.18 1.00
N PRO A 133 22.17 -5.13 -0.23
CA PRO A 133 22.26 -6.32 -1.06
C PRO A 133 22.99 -7.40 -0.28
N THR A 134 22.39 -8.58 -0.20
CA THR A 134 23.05 -9.77 0.36
C THR A 134 23.69 -10.52 -0.79
N PHE A 135 24.99 -10.74 -0.69
CA PHE A 135 25.73 -11.55 -1.65
C PHE A 135 25.81 -12.97 -1.10
N ARG A 136 25.37 -13.93 -1.90
CA ARG A 136 25.39 -15.35 -1.55
C ARG A 136 26.16 -16.10 -2.62
N LYS A 137 27.20 -16.83 -2.19
CA LYS A 137 27.98 -17.68 -3.09
C LYS A 137 27.24 -19.01 -3.26
N ILE A 138 26.78 -19.29 -4.47
CA ILE A 138 26.27 -20.62 -4.83
C ILE A 138 27.45 -21.54 -5.17
N ARG A 139 27.49 -22.71 -4.54
CA ARG A 139 28.48 -23.74 -4.84
C ARG A 139 28.00 -24.59 -6.01
N ILE A 140 28.70 -24.48 -7.14
CA ILE A 140 28.45 -25.28 -8.33
C ILE A 140 29.63 -26.26 -8.48
N PRO A 141 29.41 -27.58 -8.33
CA PRO A 141 30.50 -28.56 -8.44
C PRO A 141 31.24 -28.53 -9.79
N ALA A 142 30.56 -28.12 -10.86
CA ALA A 142 31.12 -28.02 -12.21
C ALA A 142 32.08 -26.83 -12.42
N ASN A 143 32.20 -25.92 -11.44
CA ASN A 143 33.03 -24.70 -11.50
C ASN A 143 32.98 -23.98 -12.87
N PRO A 144 31.77 -23.62 -13.36
CA PRO A 144 31.62 -23.05 -14.69
C PRO A 144 32.31 -21.68 -14.77
N GLY A 145 32.99 -21.42 -15.90
CA GLY A 145 33.60 -20.12 -16.17
C GLY A 145 32.55 -19.05 -16.49
N GLY A 146 32.07 -19.04 -17.74
CA GLY A 146 31.01 -18.16 -18.20
C GLY A 146 29.63 -18.83 -18.18
N GLY A 147 28.60 -18.10 -17.74
CA GLY A 147 27.21 -18.56 -17.78
C GLY A 147 26.23 -17.40 -17.66
N VAL A 148 24.97 -17.67 -17.98
CA VAL A 148 23.87 -16.71 -17.89
C VAL A 148 22.75 -17.29 -17.04
N LEU A 149 22.13 -16.46 -16.20
CA LEU A 149 20.95 -16.85 -15.44
C LEU A 149 19.72 -16.87 -16.36
N SER A 150 18.83 -17.81 -16.12
CA SER A 150 17.49 -17.79 -16.71
C SER A 150 16.74 -16.53 -16.27
N PRO A 151 15.79 -16.01 -17.07
CA PRO A 151 15.03 -14.81 -16.71
C PRO A 151 14.28 -14.90 -15.38
N ASP A 152 13.87 -16.11 -14.99
CA ASP A 152 13.24 -16.39 -13.69
C ASP A 152 14.23 -16.59 -12.53
N GLY A 153 15.53 -16.52 -12.82
CA GLY A 153 16.63 -16.67 -11.87
C GLY A 153 16.84 -18.08 -11.32
N LYS A 154 16.14 -19.10 -11.82
CA LYS A 154 16.18 -20.45 -11.22
C LYS A 154 17.30 -21.34 -11.74
N ASN A 155 17.77 -21.09 -12.96
CA ASN A 155 18.77 -21.92 -13.61
C ASN A 155 19.96 -21.07 -14.06
N LEU A 156 21.15 -21.64 -14.00
CA LEU A 156 22.34 -21.13 -14.67
C LEU A 156 22.60 -21.98 -15.91
N VAL A 157 22.63 -21.35 -17.08
CA VAL A 157 23.07 -21.98 -18.33
C VAL A 157 24.52 -21.60 -18.58
N PHE A 158 25.36 -22.59 -18.87
CA PHE A 158 26.80 -22.40 -19.05
C PHE A 158 27.37 -23.33 -20.11
N THR A 159 28.51 -22.96 -20.67
CA THR A 159 29.26 -23.81 -21.59
C THR A 159 30.29 -24.60 -20.80
N SER A 160 30.35 -25.92 -21.02
CA SER A 160 31.43 -26.76 -20.49
C SER A 160 31.66 -27.96 -21.41
N GLU A 161 32.93 -28.33 -21.59
CA GLU A 161 33.35 -29.45 -22.45
C GLU A 161 32.84 -29.35 -23.91
N GLY A 162 32.65 -28.13 -24.43
CA GLY A 162 32.10 -27.90 -25.77
C GLY A 162 30.59 -28.13 -25.89
N CYS A 163 29.88 -28.27 -24.77
CA CYS A 163 28.43 -28.45 -24.72
C CYS A 163 27.76 -27.31 -23.93
N ILE A 164 26.47 -27.14 -24.16
CA ILE A 164 25.62 -26.29 -23.33
C ILE A 164 25.04 -27.13 -22.19
N TRP A 165 25.15 -26.60 -20.98
CA TRP A 165 24.63 -27.21 -19.76
C TRP A 165 23.69 -26.25 -19.05
N SER A 166 22.73 -26.80 -18.30
CA SER A 166 21.86 -26.05 -17.41
C SER A 166 21.91 -26.65 -16.02
N VAL A 167 21.97 -25.83 -14.98
CA VAL A 167 21.94 -26.29 -13.59
C VAL A 167 20.97 -25.46 -12.75
N PRO A 168 20.12 -26.07 -11.91
CA PRO A 168 19.31 -25.33 -10.94
C PRO A 168 20.23 -24.66 -9.91
N ILE A 169 20.07 -23.35 -9.68
CA ILE A 169 20.95 -22.63 -8.73
C ILE A 169 20.71 -23.02 -7.27
N HIS A 170 19.51 -23.52 -6.98
CA HIS A 170 19.12 -24.01 -5.66
C HIS A 170 18.84 -25.51 -5.76
N GLY A 171 19.75 -26.31 -5.20
CA GLY A 171 19.61 -27.75 -5.11
C GLY A 171 18.60 -28.17 -4.05
N LYS A 172 18.26 -29.47 -4.06
CA LYS A 172 17.35 -30.07 -3.07
C LYS A 172 17.98 -30.30 -1.69
N VAL A 173 19.31 -30.23 -1.61
CA VAL A 173 20.08 -30.55 -0.40
C VAL A 173 20.32 -29.30 0.44
N ASP A 174 20.72 -28.20 -0.19
CA ASP A 174 20.99 -26.92 0.47
C ASP A 174 20.76 -25.78 -0.54
N PRO A 175 20.10 -24.67 -0.16
CA PRO A 175 19.87 -23.53 -1.05
C PRO A 175 21.16 -22.88 -1.59
N ASP A 176 22.29 -23.08 -0.94
CA ASP A 176 23.59 -22.52 -1.34
C ASP A 176 24.41 -23.51 -2.19
N ILE A 177 23.86 -24.68 -2.50
CA ILE A 177 24.46 -25.71 -3.36
C ILE A 177 23.57 -25.91 -4.58
N ALA A 178 24.15 -25.81 -5.77
CA ALA A 178 23.41 -26.03 -7.00
C ALA A 178 22.92 -27.47 -7.15
N GLY A 179 21.89 -27.67 -7.97
CA GLY A 179 21.36 -28.99 -8.32
C GLY A 179 22.29 -29.79 -9.22
N ALA A 180 21.76 -30.88 -9.77
CA ALA A 180 22.46 -31.66 -10.78
C ALA A 180 22.45 -30.93 -12.13
N PRO A 181 23.60 -30.77 -12.81
CA PRO A 181 23.64 -30.19 -14.14
C PRO A 181 23.04 -31.16 -15.17
N VAL A 182 22.34 -30.59 -16.15
CA VAL A 182 21.72 -31.29 -17.28
C VAL A 182 22.37 -30.79 -18.57
N ARG A 183 22.84 -31.71 -19.40
CA ARG A 183 23.39 -31.41 -20.72
C ARG A 183 22.25 -31.12 -21.70
N LEU A 184 22.38 -30.03 -22.46
CA LEU A 184 21.37 -29.57 -23.42
C LEU A 184 21.77 -29.79 -24.89
N THR A 185 23.07 -29.86 -25.17
CA THR A 185 23.62 -30.16 -26.50
C THR A 185 24.69 -31.24 -26.43
N GLU A 186 24.96 -31.88 -27.57
CA GLU A 186 26.06 -32.83 -27.74
C GLU A 186 27.18 -32.19 -28.56
N ALA A 187 28.42 -32.28 -28.08
CA ALA A 187 29.59 -31.94 -28.88
C ALA A 187 29.88 -33.07 -29.89
N THR A 188 30.16 -32.70 -31.14
CA THR A 188 30.61 -33.64 -32.17
C THR A 188 32.05 -33.34 -32.56
N GLU A 189 32.63 -34.17 -33.44
CA GLU A 189 33.96 -33.91 -34.03
C GLU A 189 33.98 -32.57 -34.79
N THR A 190 32.86 -32.23 -35.43
CA THR A 190 32.75 -31.05 -36.29
C THR A 190 32.22 -29.84 -35.55
N MET A 191 31.40 -30.00 -34.50
CA MET A 191 30.67 -28.92 -33.83
C MET A 191 30.90 -28.91 -32.31
N ARG A 192 31.38 -27.78 -31.78
CA ARG A 192 31.58 -27.58 -30.33
C ARG A 192 31.18 -26.17 -29.90
N ALA A 193 30.40 -26.05 -28.84
CA ALA A 193 30.05 -24.77 -28.25
C ALA A 193 31.30 -24.05 -27.70
N TRP A 194 31.37 -22.74 -27.91
CA TRP A 194 32.50 -21.94 -27.45
C TRP A 194 32.29 -21.47 -26.01
N ASP A 195 33.33 -21.57 -25.18
CA ASP A 195 33.35 -21.30 -23.74
C ASP A 195 33.94 -19.94 -23.33
N LEU A 196 33.91 -18.94 -24.22
CA LEU A 196 34.29 -17.57 -23.89
C LEU A 196 33.12 -16.77 -23.29
N GLY A 197 33.42 -15.90 -22.32
CA GLY A 197 32.41 -15.04 -21.68
C GLY A 197 31.68 -14.15 -22.69
N GLY A 198 30.34 -14.15 -22.62
CA GLY A 198 29.47 -13.34 -23.49
C GLY A 198 28.99 -14.03 -24.78
N MET A 199 29.33 -15.31 -24.99
CA MET A 199 28.96 -16.06 -26.20
C MET A 199 27.65 -16.86 -26.06
N LEU A 200 26.85 -16.57 -25.03
CA LEU A 200 25.60 -17.28 -24.71
C LEU A 200 24.53 -16.31 -24.21
N ALA A 201 23.30 -16.47 -24.69
CA ALA A 201 22.14 -15.66 -24.30
C ALA A 201 20.86 -16.51 -24.16
N LEU A 202 19.98 -16.12 -23.24
CA LEU A 202 18.63 -16.68 -23.07
C LEU A 202 17.59 -15.68 -23.59
N SER A 203 16.54 -16.18 -24.26
CA SER A 203 15.39 -15.35 -24.61
C SER A 203 14.68 -14.84 -23.34
N ALA A 204 13.95 -13.72 -23.46
CA ALA A 204 13.26 -13.11 -22.32
C ALA A 204 12.21 -14.04 -21.69
N ASP A 205 11.62 -14.94 -22.47
CA ASP A 205 10.70 -15.97 -22.00
C ASP A 205 11.40 -17.26 -21.53
N GLY A 206 12.73 -17.32 -21.61
CA GLY A 206 13.56 -18.46 -21.20
C GLY A 206 13.41 -19.71 -22.06
N LYS A 207 12.73 -19.65 -23.19
CA LYS A 207 12.48 -20.82 -24.06
C LYS A 207 13.61 -21.14 -25.02
N TRP A 208 14.46 -20.17 -25.33
CA TRP A 208 15.51 -20.30 -26.33
C TRP A 208 16.87 -19.92 -25.77
N ILE A 209 17.89 -20.65 -26.21
CA ILE A 209 19.29 -20.38 -25.89
C ILE A 209 20.01 -20.14 -27.22
N ALA A 210 20.58 -18.95 -27.36
CA ALA A 210 21.50 -18.63 -28.45
C ALA A 210 22.94 -18.79 -27.97
N PHE A 211 23.79 -19.45 -28.75
CA PHE A 211 25.20 -19.64 -28.39
C PHE A 211 26.09 -19.72 -29.63
N ASN A 212 27.36 -19.35 -29.47
CA ASN A 212 28.35 -19.55 -30.51
C ASN A 212 28.90 -20.97 -30.45
N ALA A 213 29.00 -21.61 -31.61
CA ALA A 213 29.73 -22.86 -31.75
C ALA A 213 30.69 -22.78 -32.94
N ARG A 214 31.77 -23.56 -32.85
CA ARG A 214 32.65 -23.80 -33.97
C ARG A 214 32.15 -25.02 -34.72
N GLU A 215 31.76 -24.85 -35.98
CA GLU A 215 31.43 -25.93 -36.91
C GLU A 215 32.35 -25.89 -38.14
N ASN A 216 33.07 -26.98 -38.42
CA ASN A 216 33.97 -27.09 -39.59
C ASN A 216 34.92 -25.88 -39.72
N GLU A 217 35.58 -25.53 -38.61
CA GLU A 217 36.50 -24.38 -38.45
C GLU A 217 35.87 -22.99 -38.51
N LYS A 218 34.58 -22.88 -38.86
CA LYS A 218 33.82 -21.62 -38.86
C LYS A 218 33.11 -21.42 -37.53
N VAL A 219 32.88 -20.16 -37.18
CA VAL A 219 32.17 -19.77 -35.97
C VAL A 219 30.79 -19.31 -36.40
N GLU A 220 29.77 -20.00 -35.89
CA GLU A 220 28.37 -19.73 -36.21
C GLU A 220 27.54 -19.60 -34.92
N ILE A 221 26.39 -18.92 -35.05
CA ILE A 221 25.43 -18.76 -33.97
C ILE A 221 24.34 -19.81 -34.15
N TYR A 222 24.08 -20.58 -33.10
CA TYR A 222 23.02 -21.56 -33.06
C TYR A 222 21.98 -21.20 -32.01
N ILE A 223 20.76 -21.66 -32.23
CA ILE A 223 19.63 -21.46 -31.32
C ILE A 223 19.00 -22.81 -31.01
N ILE A 224 18.87 -23.16 -29.73
CA ILE A 224 18.20 -24.39 -29.28
C ILE A 224 17.07 -24.08 -28.30
N PRO A 225 16.07 -24.97 -28.17
CA PRO A 225 15.14 -24.94 -27.05
C PRO A 225 15.89 -25.07 -25.71
N SER A 226 15.40 -24.42 -24.66
CA SER A 226 15.98 -24.55 -23.31
C SER A 226 15.81 -25.94 -22.68
N SER A 227 14.94 -26.77 -23.25
CA SER A 227 14.86 -28.22 -22.98
C SER A 227 16.00 -29.03 -23.60
N GLY A 228 16.87 -28.40 -24.38
CA GLY A 228 17.91 -29.05 -25.16
C GLY A 228 17.42 -29.52 -26.53
N GLY A 229 18.37 -29.98 -27.34
CA GLY A 229 18.13 -30.43 -28.70
C GLY A 229 19.38 -30.40 -29.56
N LYS A 230 19.22 -30.84 -30.81
CA LYS A 230 20.22 -30.56 -31.84
C LYS A 230 20.01 -29.12 -32.31
N PRO A 231 21.07 -28.32 -32.41
CA PRO A 231 21.00 -27.02 -33.07
C PRO A 231 20.70 -27.15 -34.57
#